data_AF-A0A3N8PTZ9-F1
#
_entry.id   AF-A0A3N8PTZ9-F1
#
_cell.length_a   1.000
_cell.length_b   1.000
_cell.length_c   1.000
_cell.angle_alpha   90.00
_cell.angle_beta   90.00
_cell.angle_gamma   90.00
#
_symmetry.space_group_name_H-M   'P 1'
#
loop_
_entity.id
_entity.type
_entity.pdbx_description
1 polymer ?
#
loop_
_entity_poly.entity_id
_entity_poly.type
_entity_poly.pdbx_seq_one_letter_code
_entity_poly.pdbx_strand_id
1 'polypeptide(L)'
;MATESRDWTRHWAALKHELAQRAVEPFESPTFVLFFLAIVVGIGGIGIWVELFKLIRPQGTPDPLGGFITSLIAFFFALVGTSCTQLIIEESESKALRALAQFVLFLAFVGAVLATAGVGSGQAGVWSWTLASIAALVVWWVANAKSPGLRDPDAPTGGTVTKKLPGNLSDYKTK
;
A
#
# COMPACT_ATOMS: atom_id res chain seq x y z
N MET A 1 20.27 -8.50 31.88
CA MET A 1 20.36 -9.31 30.64
C MET A 1 19.12 -10.16 30.35
N ALA A 2 18.38 -10.71 31.34
CA ALA A 2 17.16 -11.50 31.06
C ALA A 2 15.89 -10.67 30.73
N THR A 3 15.88 -9.38 31.06
CA THR A 3 14.74 -8.46 30.82
C THR A 3 14.75 -7.91 29.38
N GLU A 4 15.91 -7.51 28.87
CA GLU A 4 16.07 -6.99 27.50
C GLU A 4 15.63 -7.98 26.41
N SER A 5 15.94 -9.28 26.56
CA SER A 5 15.55 -10.27 25.55
C SER A 5 14.03 -10.49 25.48
N ARG A 6 13.32 -10.32 26.60
CA ARG A 6 11.85 -10.37 26.67
C ARG A 6 11.20 -9.13 26.07
N ASP A 7 11.83 -7.98 26.14
CA ASP A 7 11.28 -6.74 25.60
C ASP A 7 11.48 -6.65 24.08
N TRP A 8 12.62 -7.09 23.54
CA TRP A 8 12.83 -7.16 22.09
C TRP A 8 11.83 -8.07 21.38
N THR A 9 11.60 -9.27 21.93
CA THR A 9 10.63 -10.23 21.37
C THR A 9 9.21 -9.68 21.36
N ARG A 10 8.83 -8.86 22.35
CA ARG A 10 7.53 -8.17 22.40
C ARG A 10 7.37 -7.13 21.30
N HIS A 11 8.38 -6.30 21.02
CA HIS A 11 8.29 -5.29 19.96
C HIS A 11 8.13 -5.91 18.57
N TRP A 12 8.86 -7.00 18.28
CA TRP A 12 8.70 -7.74 17.02
C TRP A 12 7.36 -8.47 16.94
N ALA A 13 6.88 -9.04 18.04
CA ALA A 13 5.57 -9.66 18.09
C ALA A 13 4.46 -8.63 17.83
N ALA A 14 4.56 -7.43 18.41
CA ALA A 14 3.62 -6.33 18.19
C ALA A 14 3.62 -5.88 16.73
N LEU A 15 4.79 -5.68 16.11
CA LEU A 15 4.89 -5.32 14.69
C LEU A 15 4.29 -6.41 13.79
N LYS A 16 4.59 -7.69 14.05
CA LYS A 16 4.01 -8.80 13.29
C LYS A 16 2.49 -8.85 13.43
N HIS A 17 1.98 -8.66 14.64
CA HIS A 17 0.55 -8.63 14.89
C HIS A 17 -0.12 -7.46 14.17
N GLU A 18 0.49 -6.27 14.20
CA GLU A 18 0.01 -5.09 13.48
C GLU A 18 -0.03 -5.33 11.96
N LEU A 19 1.02 -5.89 11.38
CA LEU A 19 1.08 -6.23 9.95
C LEU A 19 0.03 -7.29 9.57
N ALA A 20 -0.15 -8.31 10.40
CA ALA A 20 -1.15 -9.35 10.17
C ALA A 20 -2.58 -8.78 10.21
N GLN A 21 -2.87 -7.89 11.17
CA GLN A 21 -4.15 -7.18 11.22
C GLN A 21 -4.37 -6.34 9.97
N ARG A 22 -3.38 -5.53 9.56
CA ARG A 22 -3.45 -4.71 8.35
C ARG A 22 -3.61 -5.54 7.07
N ALA A 23 -3.14 -6.78 7.05
CA ALA A 23 -3.34 -7.67 5.92
C ALA A 23 -4.78 -8.21 5.82
N VAL A 24 -5.42 -8.50 6.95
CA VAL A 24 -6.71 -9.23 6.99
C VAL A 24 -7.92 -8.30 7.15
N GLU A 25 -7.84 -7.31 8.05
CA GLU A 25 -8.95 -6.41 8.40
C GLU A 25 -9.59 -5.72 7.17
N PRO A 26 -8.85 -5.29 6.13
CA PRO A 26 -9.46 -4.59 5.00
C PRO A 26 -10.36 -5.46 4.11
N PHE A 27 -10.28 -6.79 4.21
CA PHE A 27 -11.20 -7.68 3.49
C PHE A 27 -12.64 -7.59 4.00
N GLU A 28 -12.84 -7.07 5.22
CA GLU A 28 -14.18 -6.92 5.81
C GLU A 28 -14.91 -5.67 5.29
N SER A 29 -14.21 -4.72 4.66
CA SER A 29 -14.81 -3.51 4.07
C SER A 29 -14.87 -3.62 2.54
N PRO A 30 -16.08 -3.75 1.94
CA PRO A 30 -16.24 -3.73 0.50
C PRO A 30 -15.69 -2.45 -0.14
N THR A 31 -15.83 -1.30 0.54
CA THR A 31 -15.32 -0.01 0.07
C THR A 31 -13.80 -0.06 -0.12
N PHE A 32 -13.07 -0.60 0.84
CA PHE A 32 -11.61 -0.75 0.71
C PHE A 32 -11.23 -1.65 -0.47
N VAL A 33 -11.86 -2.83 -0.57
CA VAL A 33 -11.53 -3.82 -1.62
C VAL A 33 -11.85 -3.29 -3.02
N LEU A 34 -13.02 -2.69 -3.19
CA LEU A 34 -13.43 -2.10 -4.47
C LEU A 34 -12.54 -0.92 -4.86
N PHE A 35 -12.18 -0.06 -3.91
CA PHE A 35 -11.24 1.03 -4.14
C PHE A 35 -9.87 0.49 -4.58
N PHE A 36 -9.35 -0.52 -3.89
CA PHE A 36 -8.08 -1.15 -4.25
C PHE A 36 -8.12 -1.72 -5.66
N LEU A 37 -9.12 -2.53 -6.00
CA LEU A 37 -9.18 -3.18 -7.31
C LEU A 37 -9.45 -2.18 -8.45
N ALA A 38 -10.42 -1.28 -8.28
CA ALA A 38 -10.81 -0.36 -9.35
C ALA A 38 -9.82 0.79 -9.51
N ILE A 39 -9.41 1.43 -8.41
CA ILE A 39 -8.60 2.64 -8.45
C ILE A 39 -7.12 2.31 -8.43
N VAL A 40 -6.65 1.48 -7.51
CA VAL A 40 -5.21 1.22 -7.37
C VAL A 40 -4.71 0.28 -8.48
N VAL A 41 -5.36 -0.87 -8.66
CA VAL A 41 -4.97 -1.86 -9.68
C VAL A 41 -5.46 -1.47 -11.07
N GLY A 42 -6.72 -1.02 -11.19
CA GLY A 42 -7.29 -0.60 -12.47
C GLY A 42 -6.68 0.69 -12.99
N ILE A 43 -7.06 1.82 -12.40
CA ILE A 43 -6.64 3.16 -12.87
C ILE A 43 -5.14 3.39 -12.63
N GLY A 44 -4.64 3.09 -11.42
CA GLY A 44 -3.23 3.27 -11.08
C GLY A 44 -2.30 2.41 -11.95
N GLY A 45 -2.77 1.23 -12.37
CA GLY A 45 -2.06 0.31 -13.26
C GLY A 45 -2.15 0.65 -14.76
N ILE A 46 -2.77 1.76 -15.16
CA ILE A 46 -3.07 2.04 -16.58
C ILE A 46 -1.84 1.98 -17.50
N GLY A 47 -0.67 2.43 -17.03
CA GLY A 47 0.57 2.33 -17.80
C GLY A 47 0.98 0.88 -18.10
N ILE A 48 0.77 -0.03 -17.15
CA ILE A 48 1.01 -1.47 -17.33
C ILE A 48 -0.01 -2.03 -18.32
N TRP A 49 -1.30 -1.68 -18.18
CA TRP A 49 -2.35 -2.17 -19.06
C TRP A 49 -2.15 -1.77 -20.53
N VAL A 50 -1.71 -0.52 -20.77
CA VAL A 50 -1.40 -0.03 -22.11
C VAL A 50 -0.25 -0.81 -22.75
N GLU A 51 0.84 -1.02 -22.02
CA GLU A 51 1.99 -1.78 -22.54
C GLU A 51 1.68 -3.27 -22.70
N LEU A 52 0.86 -3.85 -21.82
CA LEU A 52 0.37 -5.21 -21.97
C LEU A 52 -0.49 -5.37 -23.23
N PHE A 53 -1.33 -4.38 -23.56
CA PHE A 53 -2.10 -4.39 -24.79
C PHE A 53 -1.21 -4.32 -26.04
N LYS A 54 -0.14 -3.51 -26.00
CA LYS A 54 0.86 -3.45 -27.08
C LYS A 54 1.63 -4.76 -27.25
N LEU A 55 1.87 -5.51 -26.17
CA LEU A 55 2.48 -6.84 -26.21
C LEU A 55 1.57 -7.88 -26.88
N ILE A 56 0.27 -7.85 -26.57
CA ILE A 56 -0.71 -8.81 -27.12
C ILE A 56 -1.10 -8.45 -28.56
N ARG A 57 -1.05 -7.16 -28.93
CA ARG A 57 -1.31 -6.67 -30.29
C ARG A 57 -0.16 -5.80 -30.79
N PRO A 58 0.92 -6.41 -31.29
CA PRO A 58 2.10 -5.68 -31.77
C PRO A 58 1.75 -4.87 -33.02
N GLN A 59 1.59 -3.56 -32.89
CA GLN A 59 1.33 -2.66 -34.04
C GLN A 59 2.63 -2.12 -34.63
N GLY A 60 3.58 -3.00 -34.96
CA GLY A 60 4.88 -2.60 -35.49
C GLY A 60 5.78 -1.90 -34.46
N THR A 61 5.52 -2.11 -33.17
CA THR A 61 6.29 -1.52 -32.06
C THR A 61 7.72 -2.11 -32.02
N PRO A 62 8.78 -1.29 -32.08
CA PRO A 62 10.16 -1.79 -32.16
C PRO A 62 10.66 -2.55 -30.92
N ASP A 63 10.13 -2.24 -29.74
CA ASP A 63 10.49 -2.91 -28.48
C ASP A 63 9.33 -2.87 -27.47
N PRO A 64 8.33 -3.75 -27.62
CA PRO A 64 7.17 -3.77 -26.73
C PRO A 64 7.52 -4.27 -25.32
N LEU A 65 8.66 -4.96 -25.15
CA LEU A 65 9.08 -5.54 -23.88
C LEU A 65 9.78 -4.51 -23.00
N GLY A 66 10.64 -3.67 -23.57
CA GLY A 66 11.26 -2.54 -22.86
C GLY A 66 10.22 -1.54 -22.33
N GLY A 67 9.19 -1.24 -23.13
CA GLY A 67 8.06 -0.41 -22.70
C GLY A 67 7.32 -0.99 -21.50
N PHE A 68 7.03 -2.30 -21.53
CA PHE A 68 6.37 -3.01 -20.44
C PHE A 68 7.20 -3.06 -19.16
N ILE A 69 8.50 -3.30 -19.24
CA ILE A 69 9.38 -3.25 -18.06
C ILE A 69 9.41 -1.84 -17.46
N THR A 70 9.50 -0.82 -18.31
CA THR A 70 9.52 0.58 -17.87
C THR A 70 8.23 0.96 -17.13
N SER A 71 7.08 0.50 -17.61
CA SER A 71 5.80 0.77 -16.93
C SER A 71 5.69 0.04 -15.58
N LEU A 72 6.21 -1.19 -15.46
CA LEU A 72 6.30 -1.91 -14.18
C LEU A 72 7.22 -1.18 -13.18
N ILE A 73 8.39 -0.74 -13.63
CA ILE A 73 9.33 0.05 -12.81
C ILE A 73 8.65 1.33 -12.29
N ALA A 74 8.03 2.09 -13.20
CA ALA A 74 7.36 3.34 -12.85
C ALA A 74 6.22 3.11 -11.84
N PHE A 75 5.40 2.08 -12.06
CA PHE A 75 4.32 1.72 -11.15
C PHE A 75 4.83 1.34 -9.76
N PHE A 76 5.86 0.47 -9.70
CA PHE A 76 6.50 0.08 -8.44
C PHE A 76 6.96 1.30 -7.63
N PHE A 77 7.73 2.20 -8.26
CA PHE A 77 8.29 3.35 -7.56
C PHE A 77 7.24 4.36 -7.13
N ALA A 78 6.26 4.64 -7.97
CA ALA A 78 5.16 5.52 -7.63
C ALA A 78 4.39 4.99 -6.43
N LEU A 79 4.08 3.69 -6.42
CA LEU A 79 3.24 3.08 -5.38
C LEU A 79 3.98 2.88 -4.06
N VAL A 80 5.21 2.36 -4.07
CA VAL A 80 6.02 2.22 -2.84
C VAL A 80 6.38 3.59 -2.27
N GLY A 81 6.81 4.52 -3.14
CA GLY A 81 7.21 5.87 -2.74
C GLY A 81 6.11 6.60 -1.99
N THR A 82 4.91 6.62 -2.55
CA THR A 82 3.75 7.28 -1.92
C THR A 82 3.29 6.55 -0.66
N SER A 83 3.14 5.22 -0.69
CA SER A 83 2.65 4.44 0.45
C SER A 83 3.57 4.50 1.67
N CYS A 84 4.88 4.39 1.47
CA CYS A 84 5.83 4.48 2.57
C CYS A 84 5.93 5.91 3.11
N THR A 85 5.89 6.93 2.25
CA THR A 85 5.90 8.33 2.70
C THR A 85 4.67 8.65 3.54
N GLN A 86 3.49 8.15 3.15
CA GLN A 86 2.26 8.28 3.92
C GLN A 86 2.43 7.67 5.32
N LEU A 87 2.92 6.43 5.42
CA LEU A 87 3.22 5.78 6.71
C LEU A 87 4.23 6.57 7.54
N ILE A 88 5.24 7.16 6.91
CA ILE A 88 6.28 7.92 7.62
C ILE A 88 5.74 9.24 8.17
N ILE A 89 4.84 9.92 7.46
CA ILE A 89 4.30 11.21 7.90
C ILE A 89 3.21 11.02 8.96
N GLU A 90 2.42 9.96 8.85
CA GLU A 90 1.32 9.67 9.77
C GLU A 90 1.81 9.50 11.21
N GLU A 91 1.43 10.44 12.09
CA GLU A 91 1.89 10.45 13.49
C GLU A 91 1.19 9.41 14.36
N SER A 92 0.00 8.98 13.95
CA SER A 92 -0.78 7.94 14.63
C SER A 92 -0.16 6.55 14.50
N GLU A 93 0.82 6.37 13.60
CA GLU A 93 1.47 5.10 13.33
C GLU A 93 2.61 4.75 14.30
N SER A 94 2.79 3.45 14.52
CA SER A 94 3.84 2.96 15.43
C SER A 94 5.24 3.31 14.90
N LYS A 95 6.16 3.66 15.80
CA LYS A 95 7.56 3.97 15.44
C LYS A 95 8.22 2.81 14.67
N ALA A 96 7.86 1.58 15.00
CA ALA A 96 8.35 0.37 14.31
C ALA A 96 7.88 0.32 12.86
N LEU A 97 6.61 0.64 12.59
CA LEU A 97 6.06 0.67 11.23
C LEU A 97 6.68 1.80 10.39
N ARG A 98 6.90 2.98 10.99
CA ARG A 98 7.60 4.10 10.34
C ARG A 98 9.04 3.73 9.97
N ALA A 99 9.77 3.08 10.88
CA ALA A 99 11.12 2.59 10.61
C ALA A 99 11.14 1.51 9.51
N LEU A 100 10.15 0.61 9.49
CA LEU A 100 9.99 -0.37 8.41
C LEU A 100 9.73 0.32 7.06
N ALA A 101 8.86 1.33 7.01
CA ALA A 101 8.60 2.10 5.80
C ALA A 101 9.85 2.82 5.29
N GLN A 102 10.68 3.39 6.17
CA GLN A 102 11.97 3.98 5.80
C GLN A 102 12.93 2.93 5.22
N PHE A 103 12.99 1.75 5.82
CA PHE A 103 13.80 0.65 5.32
C PHE A 103 13.34 0.18 3.93
N VAL A 104 12.02 0.07 3.71
CA VAL A 104 11.46 -0.27 2.40
C VAL A 104 11.77 0.80 1.35
N LEU A 105 11.68 2.10 1.70
CA LEU A 105 12.10 3.18 0.80
C LEU A 105 13.59 3.12 0.46
N PHE A 106 14.44 2.79 1.43
CA PHE A 106 15.86 2.59 1.18
C PHE A 106 16.10 1.44 0.19
N LEU A 107 15.43 0.30 0.36
CA LEU A 107 15.51 -0.81 -0.59
C LEU A 107 14.98 -0.43 -1.98
N ALA A 108 13.90 0.35 -2.04
CA ALA A 108 13.40 0.89 -3.30
C ALA A 108 14.46 1.77 -3.96
N PHE A 109 15.09 2.70 -3.23
CA PHE A 109 16.17 3.54 -3.74
C PHE A 109 17.34 2.72 -4.31
N VAL A 110 17.77 1.67 -3.60
CA VAL A 110 18.78 0.72 -4.13
C VAL A 110 18.29 0.08 -5.44
N GLY A 111 17.03 -0.38 -5.47
CA GLY A 111 16.39 -0.90 -6.67
C GLY A 111 16.38 0.09 -7.84
N ALA A 112 16.21 1.40 -7.57
CA ALA A 112 16.21 2.44 -8.60
C ALA A 112 17.60 2.57 -9.22
N VAL A 113 18.64 2.60 -8.39
CA VAL A 113 20.04 2.62 -8.85
C VAL A 113 20.35 1.38 -9.71
N LEU A 114 19.93 0.20 -9.25
CA LEU A 114 20.11 -1.05 -10.00
C LEU A 114 19.37 -1.02 -11.36
N ALA A 115 18.14 -0.51 -11.38
CA ALA A 115 17.36 -0.34 -12.60
C ALA A 115 18.09 0.57 -13.61
N THR A 116 18.64 1.70 -13.15
CA THR A 116 19.41 2.62 -14.01
C THR A 116 20.70 2.01 -14.54
N ALA A 117 21.29 1.05 -13.80
CA ALA A 117 22.44 0.27 -14.26
C ALA A 117 22.07 -0.85 -15.23
N GLY A 118 20.80 -0.98 -15.62
CA GLY A 118 20.29 -2.00 -16.55
C GLY A 118 20.04 -3.37 -15.92
N VAL A 119 20.10 -3.48 -14.59
CA VAL A 119 19.78 -4.71 -13.86
C VAL A 119 18.28 -4.96 -13.92
N GLY A 120 17.89 -6.18 -14.28
CA GLY A 120 16.48 -6.53 -14.50
C GLY A 120 15.94 -6.00 -15.82
N SER A 121 16.76 -5.99 -16.87
CA SER A 121 16.35 -5.79 -18.26
C SER A 121 16.06 -7.13 -18.97
N GLY A 122 15.40 -7.08 -20.13
CA GLY A 122 15.02 -8.27 -20.90
C GLY A 122 14.01 -9.19 -20.19
N GLN A 123 13.91 -10.44 -20.64
CA GLN A 123 12.87 -11.37 -20.15
C GLN A 123 12.92 -11.63 -18.64
N ALA A 124 14.11 -11.67 -18.04
CA ALA A 124 14.26 -11.82 -16.60
C ALA A 124 13.72 -10.61 -15.84
N GLY A 125 13.89 -9.42 -16.42
CA GLY A 125 13.34 -8.16 -15.91
C GLY A 125 11.84 -8.17 -15.74
N VAL A 126 11.11 -8.77 -16.68
CA VAL A 126 9.64 -8.88 -16.61
C VAL A 126 9.20 -9.53 -15.30
N TRP A 127 9.79 -10.67 -14.94
CA TRP A 127 9.44 -11.37 -13.71
C TRP A 127 9.84 -10.60 -12.46
N SER A 128 11.06 -10.05 -12.43
CA SER A 128 11.56 -9.28 -11.29
C SER A 128 10.69 -8.05 -11.00
N TRP A 129 10.35 -7.27 -12.03
CA TRP A 129 9.56 -6.05 -11.87
C TRP A 129 8.07 -6.32 -11.68
N THR A 130 7.56 -7.45 -12.17
CA THR A 130 6.20 -7.92 -11.83
C THR A 130 6.11 -8.28 -10.35
N LEU A 131 7.06 -9.06 -9.82
CA LEU A 131 7.09 -9.40 -8.40
C LEU A 131 7.29 -8.16 -7.51
N ALA A 132 8.14 -7.22 -7.94
CA ALA A 132 8.30 -5.94 -7.25
C ALA A 132 6.97 -5.15 -7.23
N SER A 133 6.28 -5.05 -8.36
CA SER A 133 4.97 -4.37 -8.45
C SER A 133 3.90 -5.02 -7.58
N ILE A 134 3.89 -6.36 -7.48
CA ILE A 134 3.01 -7.09 -6.55
C ILE A 134 3.37 -6.76 -5.09
N ALA A 135 4.66 -6.73 -4.76
CA ALA A 135 5.09 -6.33 -3.42
C ALA A 135 4.69 -4.88 -3.10
N ALA A 136 4.74 -3.97 -4.08
CA ALA A 136 4.27 -2.60 -3.93
C ALA A 136 2.77 -2.52 -3.63
N LEU A 137 1.96 -3.37 -4.27
CA LEU A 137 0.53 -3.48 -3.96
C LEU A 137 0.30 -3.95 -2.53
N VAL A 138 1.10 -4.89 -2.02
CA VAL A 138 1.05 -5.33 -0.62
C VAL A 138 1.45 -4.19 0.33
N VAL A 139 2.50 -3.43 0.01
CA VAL A 139 2.90 -2.25 0.79
C VAL A 139 1.78 -1.21 0.82
N TRP A 140 1.16 -0.92 -0.33
CA TRP A 140 0.03 0.00 -0.41
C TRP A 140 -1.14 -0.47 0.45
N TRP A 141 -1.48 -1.76 0.36
CA TRP A 141 -2.56 -2.38 1.12
C TRP A 141 -2.33 -2.20 2.62
N VAL A 142 -1.14 -2.57 3.11
CA VAL A 142 -0.77 -2.43 4.53
C VAL A 142 -0.75 -0.97 4.98
N ALA A 143 -0.23 -0.07 4.13
CA ALA A 143 -0.17 1.36 4.43
C ALA A 143 -1.56 1.96 4.60
N ASN A 144 -2.52 1.54 3.77
CA ASN A 144 -3.86 2.14 3.72
C ASN A 144 -4.93 1.36 4.50
N ALA A 145 -4.61 0.18 5.04
CA ALA A 145 -5.56 -0.70 5.75
C ALA A 145 -6.36 -0.04 6.89
N LYS A 146 -5.79 1.00 7.52
CA LYS A 146 -6.43 1.76 8.59
C LYS A 146 -6.82 3.19 8.18
N SER A 147 -6.78 3.50 6.89
CA SER A 147 -7.12 4.83 6.37
C SER A 147 -8.59 5.15 6.65
N PRO A 148 -8.90 6.23 7.40
CA PRO A 148 -10.27 6.58 7.75
C PRO A 148 -11.18 6.79 6.54
N GLY A 149 -10.63 7.31 5.44
CA GLY A 149 -11.39 7.58 4.20
C GLY A 149 -11.76 6.35 3.39
N LEU A 150 -11.19 5.19 3.70
CA LEU A 150 -11.48 3.91 3.02
C LEU A 150 -12.24 2.94 3.92
N ARG A 151 -12.61 3.37 5.13
CA ARG A 151 -13.46 2.59 6.02
C ARG A 151 -14.89 3.06 5.88
N ASP A 152 -15.79 2.10 5.79
CA ASP A 152 -17.21 2.38 5.91
C ASP A 152 -17.44 2.99 7.30
N PRO A 153 -18.00 4.21 7.40
CA PRO A 153 -18.39 4.73 8.69
C PRO A 153 -19.37 3.75 9.32
N ASP A 154 -19.34 3.63 10.66
CA ASP A 154 -20.41 2.99 11.43
C ASP A 154 -21.71 3.76 11.17
N ALA A 155 -22.35 3.50 10.04
CA ALA A 155 -23.62 4.09 9.69
C ALA A 155 -24.63 3.56 10.72
N PRO A 156 -25.47 4.43 11.31
CA PRO A 156 -26.62 3.95 12.06
C PRO A 156 -27.57 3.28 11.06
N THR A 157 -27.35 2.00 10.78
CA THR A 157 -28.16 1.14 9.91
C THR A 157 -29.52 0.77 10.54
N GLY A 158 -30.02 1.62 11.44
CA GLY A 158 -31.24 1.35 12.23
C GLY A 158 -31.01 0.43 13.43
N GLY A 159 -29.79 0.36 13.97
CA GLY A 159 -29.49 -0.37 15.21
C GLY A 159 -30.14 0.24 16.46
N THR A 160 -30.07 -0.49 17.58
CA THR A 160 -30.81 -0.24 18.82
C THR A 160 -30.76 1.21 19.29
N VAL A 161 -31.95 1.82 19.49
CA VAL A 161 -32.17 3.21 19.95
C VAL A 161 -31.61 3.56 21.34
N THR A 162 -30.98 2.59 22.01
CA THR A 162 -30.40 2.74 23.35
C THR A 162 -28.93 3.14 23.33
N LYS A 163 -28.28 3.16 22.16
CA LYS A 163 -26.88 3.59 22.05
C LYS A 163 -26.80 5.11 22.27
N LYS A 164 -26.07 5.53 23.31
CA LYS A 164 -25.85 6.95 23.62
C LYS A 164 -25.14 7.62 22.44
N LEU A 165 -25.79 8.63 21.85
CA LEU A 165 -25.25 9.35 20.71
C LEU A 165 -23.95 10.07 21.10
N PRO A 166 -22.90 10.02 20.28
CA PRO A 166 -21.72 10.85 20.46
C PRO A 166 -22.09 12.30 20.09
N GLY A 167 -22.41 13.09 21.10
CA GLY A 167 -22.75 14.51 20.97
C GLY A 167 -23.24 15.05 22.30
N ASN A 168 -22.71 16.20 22.72
CA ASN A 168 -23.19 16.91 23.90
C ASN A 168 -23.87 18.20 23.44
N LEU A 169 -25.11 18.42 23.85
CA LEU A 169 -25.86 19.64 23.54
C LEU A 169 -25.43 20.82 24.41
N SER A 170 -24.57 20.61 25.41
CA SER A 170 -24.11 21.66 26.33
C SER A 170 -23.33 22.81 25.67
N ASP A 171 -22.82 22.60 24.46
CA ASP A 171 -22.00 23.58 23.76
C ASP A 171 -22.82 24.46 22.79
N TYR A 172 -24.13 24.20 22.65
CA TYR A 172 -25.01 25.04 21.85
C TYR A 172 -25.42 26.27 22.66
N LYS A 173 -24.83 27.42 22.31
CA LYS A 173 -25.32 28.72 22.78
C LYS A 173 -26.69 29.00 22.15
N THR A 174 -27.76 28.81 22.92
CA THR A 174 -29.07 29.38 22.60
C THR A 174 -29.01 30.90 22.77
N LYS A 175 -29.34 31.63 21.70
CA LYS A 175 -29.56 33.08 21.76
C LYS A 175 -30.79 33.41 22.59
#